data_AF-D8TV98-F1
#
_entry.id   AF-D8TV98-F1
#
_cell.length_a   1.000
_cell.length_b   1.000
_cell.length_c   1.000
_cell.angle_alpha   90.00
_cell.angle_beta   90.00
_cell.angle_gamma   90.00
#
_symmetry.space_group_name_H-M   'P 1'
#
loop_
_entity.id
_entity.type
_entity.pdbx_description
1 polymer ?
#
loop_
_entity_poly.entity_id
_entity_poly.type
_entity_poly.pdbx_seq_one_letter_code
_entity_poly.pdbx_strand_id
1 'polypeptide(L)'
;LPLRSPLSPDAARLIALDKQINRQLQATKDVRGLLLKHEEEDLVQVTARARELLQKYSVPYKTQPCQGEAQVCAECFKKHPKEAWRCAQVAEAYRVCSTAAFSGRSHATAAATQAAAARG
;
A
#
# COMPACT_ATOMS: atom_id res chain seq x y z
N LEU A 1 38.60 -8.90 -66.39
CA LEU A 1 37.94 -8.61 -65.09
C LEU A 1 38.30 -7.19 -64.67
N PRO A 2 37.36 -6.28 -64.39
CA PRO A 2 37.74 -4.96 -63.89
C PRO A 2 38.20 -5.09 -62.43
N LEU A 3 39.37 -4.53 -62.16
CA LEU A 3 39.97 -4.40 -60.84
C LEU A 3 39.09 -3.51 -59.95
N ARG A 4 38.83 -3.95 -58.72
CA ARG A 4 38.15 -3.15 -57.70
C ARG A 4 38.88 -1.82 -57.51
N SER A 5 38.17 -0.71 -57.70
CA SER A 5 38.64 0.64 -57.42
C SER A 5 39.16 0.78 -55.98
N PRO A 6 40.15 1.66 -55.72
CA PRO A 6 40.70 1.84 -54.39
C PRO A 6 39.60 2.39 -53.46
N LEU A 7 39.63 1.95 -52.20
CA LEU A 7 38.73 2.39 -51.14
C LEU A 7 38.62 3.93 -51.16
N SER A 8 37.39 4.43 -51.27
CA SER A 8 37.10 5.86 -51.24
C SER A 8 37.79 6.53 -50.03
N PRO A 9 38.34 7.75 -50.15
CA PRO A 9 38.89 8.51 -49.03
C PRO A 9 37.91 8.63 -47.84
N ASP A 10 36.60 8.50 -48.09
CA ASP A 10 35.56 8.48 -47.07
C ASP A 10 35.56 7.21 -46.21
N ALA A 11 36.12 6.09 -46.69
CA ALA A 11 36.12 4.83 -45.96
C ALA A 11 36.93 4.93 -44.65
N ALA A 12 38.10 5.57 -44.69
CA ALA A 12 38.91 5.79 -43.49
C ALA A 12 38.20 6.70 -42.48
N ARG A 13 37.50 7.74 -42.99
CA ARG A 13 36.69 8.65 -42.16
C ARG A 13 35.52 7.93 -41.48
N LEU A 14 34.80 7.09 -42.22
CA LEU A 14 33.68 6.31 -41.71
C LEU A 14 34.13 5.29 -40.66
N ILE A 15 35.27 4.63 -40.86
CA ILE A 15 35.85 3.71 -39.87
C ILE A 15 36.26 4.46 -38.60
N ALA A 16 36.83 5.66 -38.72
CA ALA A 16 37.19 6.48 -37.57
C ALA A 16 35.96 6.94 -36.79
N LEU A 17 34.91 7.36 -37.49
CA LEU A 17 33.63 7.76 -36.91
C LEU A 17 32.95 6.58 -36.18
N ASP A 18 32.91 5.41 -36.81
CA ASP A 18 32.34 4.20 -36.21
C ASP A 18 33.09 3.79 -34.94
N LYS A 19 34.42 3.87 -34.95
CA LYS A 19 35.24 3.66 -33.74
C LYS A 19 34.94 4.68 -32.64
N GLN A 20 34.65 5.92 -33.00
CA GLN A 20 34.30 6.97 -32.03
C GLN A 20 32.91 6.70 -31.42
N ILE A 21 31.92 6.39 -32.24
CA ILE A 21 30.55 6.09 -31.80
C ILE A 21 30.56 4.87 -30.87
N ASN A 22 31.26 3.80 -31.22
CA ASN A 22 31.33 2.60 -30.39
C ASN A 22 32.00 2.86 -29.03
N ARG A 23 33.02 3.73 -28.96
CA ARG A 23 33.63 4.12 -27.68
C ARG A 23 32.65 4.90 -26.80
N GLN A 24 31.92 5.84 -27.36
CA GLN A 24 30.92 6.62 -26.62
C GLN A 24 29.77 5.72 -26.15
N LEU A 25 29.35 4.76 -26.98
CA LEU A 25 28.34 3.79 -26.61
C LEU A 25 28.81 2.90 -25.45
N GLN A 26 30.06 2.45 -25.46
CA GLN A 26 30.62 1.65 -24.37
C GLN A 26 30.69 2.45 -23.06
N ALA A 27 31.18 3.69 -23.11
CA ALA A 27 31.20 4.57 -21.93
C ALA A 27 29.80 4.78 -21.34
N THR A 28 28.78 4.92 -22.20
CA THR A 28 27.38 5.02 -21.77
C THR A 28 26.89 3.73 -21.09
N LYS A 29 27.26 2.56 -21.61
CA LYS A 29 26.90 1.26 -21.02
C LYS A 29 27.54 1.07 -19.65
N ASP A 30 28.80 1.48 -19.49
CA ASP A 30 29.52 1.35 -18.23
C ASP A 30 28.91 2.24 -17.14
N VAL A 31 28.61 3.50 -17.48
CA VAL A 31 27.91 4.44 -16.58
C VAL A 31 26.53 3.92 -16.22
N ARG A 32 25.74 3.43 -17.18
CA ARG A 32 24.44 2.79 -16.91
C ARG A 32 24.58 1.64 -15.93
N GLY A 33 25.60 0.78 -16.10
CA GLY A 33 25.84 -0.34 -15.20
C GLY A 33 26.13 0.09 -13.76
N LEU A 34 26.84 1.20 -13.56
CA LEU A 34 27.09 1.76 -12.24
C LEU A 34 25.81 2.37 -11.63
N LEU A 35 25.02 3.10 -12.41
CA LEU A 35 23.75 3.66 -11.95
C LEU A 35 22.79 2.56 -11.49
N LEU A 36 22.63 1.50 -12.28
CA LEU A 36 21.74 0.38 -11.93
C LEU A 36 22.17 -0.32 -10.63
N LYS A 37 23.49 -0.48 -10.41
CA LYS A 37 24.01 -1.05 -9.15
C LYS A 37 23.68 -0.16 -7.96
N HIS A 38 23.85 1.15 -8.12
CA HIS A 38 23.57 2.10 -7.04
C HIS A 38 22.08 2.19 -6.73
N GLU A 39 21.22 2.16 -7.75
CA GLU A 39 19.76 2.09 -7.58
C GLU A 39 19.35 0.84 -6.79
N GLU A 40 19.95 -0.32 -7.06
CA GLU A 40 19.66 -1.56 -6.32
C GLU A 40 20.11 -1.46 -4.85
N GLU A 41 21.29 -0.90 -4.59
CA GLU A 41 21.78 -0.65 -3.23
C GLU A 41 20.87 0.31 -2.46
N ASP A 42 20.45 1.41 -3.10
CA ASP A 42 19.55 2.40 -2.52
C ASP A 42 18.17 1.81 -2.23
N LEU A 43 17.62 0.98 -3.13
CA LEU A 43 16.35 0.30 -2.91
C LEU A 43 16.39 -0.64 -1.71
N VAL A 44 17.50 -1.36 -1.51
CA VAL A 44 17.69 -2.22 -0.33
C VAL A 44 17.69 -1.38 0.94
N GLN A 45 18.41 -0.26 0.97
CA GLN A 45 18.49 0.63 2.13
C GLN A 45 17.14 1.27 2.46
N VAL A 46 16.44 1.81 1.45
CA VAL A 46 15.11 2.43 1.63
C VAL A 46 14.11 1.40 2.13
N THR A 47 14.12 0.19 1.56
CA THR A 47 13.21 -0.88 2.00
C THR A 47 13.49 -1.31 3.43
N ALA A 48 14.76 -1.47 3.80
CA ALA A 48 15.15 -1.79 5.17
C ALA A 48 14.70 -0.70 6.15
N ARG A 49 14.92 0.56 5.80
CA ARG A 49 14.52 1.71 6.61
C ARG A 49 13.00 1.81 6.74
N ALA A 50 12.25 1.59 5.67
CA ALA A 50 10.79 1.56 5.69
C ALA A 50 10.26 0.47 6.62
N ARG A 51 10.84 -0.73 6.58
CA ARG A 51 10.47 -1.83 7.50
C ARG A 51 10.75 -1.47 8.95
N GLU A 52 11.90 -0.89 9.25
CA GLU A 52 12.25 -0.44 10.61
C GLU A 52 11.25 0.58 11.13
N LEU A 53 10.91 1.58 10.30
CA LEU A 53 9.91 2.59 10.65
C LEU A 53 8.54 1.97 10.88
N LEU A 54 8.10 1.06 10.02
CA LEU A 54 6.84 0.34 10.21
C LEU A 54 6.86 -0.48 11.50
N GLN A 55 7.93 -1.20 11.82
CA GLN A 55 8.01 -1.95 13.08
C GLN A 55 7.99 -1.04 14.30
N LYS A 56 8.70 0.09 14.24
CA LYS A 56 8.86 1.02 15.36
C LYS A 56 7.60 1.83 15.66
N TYR A 57 6.86 2.22 14.62
CA TYR A 57 5.74 3.14 14.72
C TYR A 57 4.38 2.52 14.38
N SER A 58 4.34 1.26 13.94
CA SER A 58 3.07 0.54 13.80
C SER A 58 2.45 0.38 15.18
N VAL A 59 1.30 1.02 15.34
CA VAL A 59 0.40 0.75 16.45
C VAL A 59 -0.35 -0.55 16.12
N PRO A 60 -0.45 -1.51 17.06
CA PRO A 60 -1.26 -2.70 16.84
C PRO A 60 -2.66 -2.29 16.41
N TYR A 61 -3.18 -2.98 15.39
CA TYR A 61 -4.54 -2.74 14.89
C TYR A 61 -5.51 -2.92 16.05
N LYS A 62 -5.95 -1.81 16.63
CA LYS A 62 -7.04 -1.84 17.62
C LYS A 62 -8.29 -2.18 16.84
N THR A 63 -8.95 -3.28 17.21
CA THR A 63 -10.29 -3.56 16.72
C THR A 63 -11.13 -2.31 16.95
N GLN A 64 -11.86 -1.86 15.92
CA GLN A 64 -12.70 -0.70 16.09
C GLN A 64 -13.71 -1.01 17.19
N PRO A 65 -13.79 -0.18 18.24
CA PRO A 65 -14.75 -0.41 19.29
C PRO A 65 -16.16 -0.37 18.69
N CYS A 66 -17.05 -1.24 19.19
CA CYS A 66 -18.45 -1.29 18.81
C CYS A 66 -18.73 -1.75 17.36
N GLN A 67 -17.80 -2.49 16.75
CA GLN A 67 -17.95 -2.96 15.36
C GLN A 67 -19.19 -3.84 15.17
N GLY A 68 -19.54 -4.68 16.15
CA GLY A 68 -20.72 -5.54 16.09
C GLY A 68 -22.01 -4.72 16.12
N GLU A 69 -22.13 -3.80 17.07
CA GLU A 69 -23.27 -2.89 17.20
C GLU A 69 -23.43 -2.00 15.96
N ALA A 70 -22.31 -1.53 15.38
CA ALA A 70 -22.30 -0.75 14.15
C ALA A 70 -22.87 -1.53 12.96
N GLN A 71 -22.45 -2.79 12.80
CA GLN A 71 -22.90 -3.68 11.73
C GLN A 71 -24.41 -3.95 11.84
N VAL A 72 -24.87 -4.33 13.04
CA VAL A 72 -26.30 -4.61 13.28
C VAL A 72 -27.16 -3.38 13.05
N CYS A 73 -26.71 -2.20 13.51
CA CYS A 73 -27.38 -0.93 13.27
C CYS A 73 -27.51 -0.63 11.77
N ALA A 74 -26.39 -0.71 11.03
CA ALA A 74 -26.38 -0.46 9.59
C ALA A 74 -27.25 -1.45 8.81
N GLU A 75 -27.24 -2.73 9.18
CA GLU A 75 -28.09 -3.75 8.57
C GLU A 75 -29.58 -3.50 8.81
N CYS A 76 -29.96 -3.03 10.00
CA CYS A 76 -31.35 -2.69 10.28
C CYS A 76 -31.84 -1.56 9.37
N PHE A 77 -31.08 -0.47 9.26
CA PHE A 77 -31.46 0.66 8.39
C PHE A 77 -31.46 0.28 6.91
N LYS A 78 -30.59 -0.63 6.48
CA LYS A 78 -30.65 -1.21 5.13
C LYS A 78 -31.94 -2.01 4.89
N LYS A 79 -32.41 -2.77 5.88
CA LYS A 79 -33.65 -3.56 5.80
C LYS A 79 -34.91 -2.69 5.90
N HIS A 80 -34.84 -1.56 6.62
CA HIS A 80 -35.98 -0.68 6.91
C HIS A 80 -35.75 0.77 6.45
N PRO A 81 -35.55 1.04 5.15
CA PRO A 81 -35.14 2.37 4.66
C PRO A 81 -36.17 3.48 4.87
N LYS A 82 -37.46 3.14 4.98
CA LYS A 82 -38.57 4.08 5.22
C LYS A 82 -39.10 4.04 6.65
N GLU A 83 -38.65 3.09 7.45
CA GLU A 83 -39.17 2.80 8.78
C GLU A 83 -38.05 2.86 9.82
N ALA A 84 -37.29 3.96 9.79
CA ALA A 84 -36.14 4.23 10.67
C ALA A 84 -36.43 3.97 12.16
N TRP A 85 -37.67 4.21 12.61
CA TRP A 85 -38.11 3.99 13.99
C TRP A 85 -38.05 2.53 14.42
N ARG A 86 -38.12 1.55 13.50
CA ARG A 86 -37.93 0.12 13.82
C ARG A 86 -36.51 -0.20 14.29
N CYS A 87 -35.54 0.63 13.91
CA CYS A 87 -34.13 0.45 14.26
C CYS A 87 -33.71 1.19 15.53
N ALA A 88 -34.66 1.78 16.28
CA ALA A 88 -34.36 2.59 17.47
C ALA A 88 -33.51 1.83 18.51
N GLN A 89 -33.82 0.56 18.77
CA GLN A 89 -33.10 -0.24 19.78
C GLN A 89 -31.65 -0.53 19.37
N VAL A 90 -31.42 -0.92 18.11
CA VAL A 90 -30.06 -1.22 17.62
C VAL A 90 -29.23 0.06 17.44
N ALA A 91 -29.86 1.17 17.09
CA ALA A 91 -29.23 2.49 17.04
C ALA A 91 -28.80 2.95 18.45
N GLU A 92 -29.65 2.75 19.46
CA GLU A 92 -29.34 3.09 20.84
C GLU A 92 -28.19 2.23 21.39
N ALA A 93 -28.18 0.92 21.11
CA ALA A 93 -27.07 0.04 21.48
C ALA A 93 -25.73 0.51 20.89
N TYR A 94 -25.72 0.88 19.60
CA TYR A 94 -24.53 1.44 18.97
C TYR A 94 -24.10 2.78 19.59
N ARG A 95 -25.06 3.66 19.89
CA ARG A 95 -24.80 4.96 20.54
C ARG A 95 -24.18 4.80 21.92
N VAL A 96 -24.73 3.91 22.75
CA VAL A 96 -24.22 3.61 24.09
C VAL A 96 -22.80 3.09 24.03
N CYS A 97 -22.54 2.08 23.19
CA CYS A 97 -21.20 1.53 23.03
C CYS A 97 -20.20 2.61 22.55
N SER A 98 -20.57 3.39 21.53
CA SER A 98 -19.70 4.44 20.95
C SER A 98 -19.35 5.52 21.98
N THR A 99 -20.33 5.93 22.79
CA THR A 99 -20.13 6.92 23.86
C THR A 99 -19.21 6.39 24.95
N ALA A 100 -19.34 5.12 25.31
CA ALA A 100 -18.48 4.46 26.29
C ALA A 100 -17.03 4.35 25.79
N ALA A 101 -16.86 3.89 24.54
CA ALA A 101 -15.56 3.78 23.89
C ALA A 101 -14.83 5.13 23.80
N PHE A 102 -15.55 6.22 23.47
CA PHE A 102 -14.97 7.57 23.41
C PHE A 102 -14.60 8.12 24.79
N SER A 103 -15.35 7.77 25.84
CA SER A 103 -15.08 8.19 27.22
C SER A 103 -14.05 7.32 27.96
N GLY A 104 -13.41 6.34 27.28
CA GLY A 104 -12.43 5.43 27.87
C GLY A 104 -13.04 4.40 28.84
N ARG A 105 -14.38 4.30 28.90
CA ARG A 105 -15.10 3.31 29.71
C ARG A 105 -15.33 2.08 28.85
N SER A 106 -14.46 1.07 28.98
CA SER A 106 -14.63 -0.22 28.32
C SER A 106 -15.82 -0.98 28.94
N HIS A 107 -17.01 -0.92 28.33
CA HIS A 107 -18.11 -1.83 28.68
C HIS A 107 -17.90 -3.19 28.02
N ALA A 108 -17.07 -4.03 28.64
CA ALA A 108 -17.00 -5.46 28.35
C ALA A 108 -18.23 -6.25 28.86
N THR A 109 -19.28 -5.57 29.36
CA THR A 109 -20.30 -6.18 30.25
C THR A 109 -21.75 -6.04 29.82
N ALA A 110 -22.07 -5.56 28.61
CA ALA A 110 -23.48 -5.50 28.17
C ALA A 110 -23.96 -6.78 27.44
N ALA A 111 -23.04 -7.54 26.83
CA ALA A 111 -23.40 -8.76 26.10
C ALA A 111 -23.73 -9.96 27.00
N ALA A 112 -23.29 -9.96 28.27
CA ALA A 112 -23.55 -11.06 29.20
C ALA A 112 -25.00 -11.08 29.72
N THR A 113 -25.71 -9.96 29.70
CA THR A 113 -27.07 -9.84 30.26
C THR A 113 -28.18 -10.32 29.32
N GLN A 114 -27.95 -10.41 28.00
CA GLN A 114 -28.97 -10.92 27.07
C GLN A 114 -28.93 -12.45 26.91
N ALA A 115 -27.82 -13.11 27.27
CA ALA A 115 -27.73 -14.57 27.27
C ALA A 115 -28.36 -15.23 28.51
N ALA A 116 -28.54 -14.48 29.61
CA ALA A 116 -29.17 -14.99 30.84
C ALA A 116 -30.71 -14.92 30.82
N ALA A 117 -31.30 -14.04 30.01
CA ALA A 117 -32.76 -13.88 29.93
C ALA A 117 -33.46 -14.89 28.99
N ALA A 118 -32.70 -15.74 28.28
CA ALA A 118 -33.23 -16.78 27.40
C ALA A 118 -33.21 -18.19 28.02
N ARG A 119 -32.94 -18.30 29.33
CA ARG A 119 -32.90 -19.58 30.09
C ARG A 119 -33.63 -19.51 31.45
N GLY A 120 -34.56 -18.57 31.62
CA GLY A 120 -35.46 -18.47 32.78
C GLY A 120 -36.90 -18.67 32.37
#